data_AF-M2ZMT3-F1
#
_entry.id   AF-M2ZMT3-F1
#
_cell.length_a   1.000
_cell.length_b   1.000
_cell.length_c   1.000
_cell.angle_alpha   90.00
_cell.angle_beta   90.00
_cell.angle_gamma   90.00
#
_symmetry.space_group_name_H-M   'P 1'
#
loop_
_entity.id
_entity.type
_entity.pdbx_description
1 polymer ?
#
loop_
_entity_poly.entity_id
_entity_poly.type
_entity_poly.pdbx_seq_one_letter_code
_entity_poly.pdbx_strand_id
1 'polypeptide(L)'
;MRFEFDEVLKNDVVTTMLEFSRPYALMHVVTPHHHSAAEGMPPAQVLQTYIDAIPSGSYVVFSHFSDPGGREQPHRPPCAGDPEPEHQPGLFRTRCEIEEMLDGLELMDPGIVAAVGRKT
;
A
#
# COMPACT_ATOMS: atom_id res chain seq x y z
N MET A 1 -12.41 -7.21 15.52
CA MET A 1 -11.05 -7.45 16.04
C MET A 1 -10.21 -6.30 15.53
N ARG A 2 -9.66 -5.48 16.42
CA ARG A 2 -8.87 -4.31 16.04
C ARG A 2 -7.41 -4.77 16.09
N PHE A 3 -6.80 -4.95 14.94
CA PHE A 3 -5.37 -5.25 14.84
C PHE A 3 -4.61 -3.93 14.96
N GLU A 4 -3.62 -3.88 15.84
CA GLU A 4 -2.70 -2.74 15.88
C GLU A 4 -1.60 -3.00 14.84
N PHE A 5 -1.32 -2.02 13.96
CA PHE A 5 -0.50 -2.24 12.77
C PHE A 5 0.96 -2.62 13.09
N ASP A 6 1.44 -2.29 14.28
CA ASP A 6 2.78 -2.65 14.73
C ASP A 6 2.90 -4.09 15.27
N GLU A 7 1.79 -4.82 15.43
CA GLU A 7 1.81 -6.23 15.88
C GLU A 7 2.59 -7.13 14.90
N VAL A 8 2.51 -6.84 13.60
CA VAL A 8 3.29 -7.56 12.58
C VAL A 8 4.79 -7.39 12.82
N LEU A 9 5.22 -6.17 13.16
CA LEU A 9 6.63 -5.85 13.42
C LEU A 9 7.13 -6.49 14.72
N LYS A 10 6.24 -6.76 15.67
CA LYS A 10 6.53 -7.42 16.95
C LYS A 10 6.38 -8.95 16.90
N ASN A 11 5.86 -9.50 15.80
CA ASN A 11 5.59 -10.93 15.70
C ASN A 11 6.89 -11.76 15.72
N ASP A 12 6.92 -12.82 16.53
CA ASP A 12 8.11 -13.67 16.69
C ASP A 12 8.65 -14.24 15.36
N VAL A 13 7.77 -14.58 14.42
CA VAL A 13 8.19 -15.06 13.10
C VAL A 13 8.89 -13.97 12.32
N VAL A 14 8.38 -12.74 12.36
CA VAL A 14 8.98 -11.59 11.68
C VAL A 14 10.31 -11.22 12.32
N THR A 15 10.37 -11.12 13.64
CA THR A 15 11.57 -10.74 14.40
C THR A 15 12.69 -11.77 14.34
N THR A 16 12.36 -13.05 14.10
CA THR A 16 13.35 -14.11 13.89
C THR A 16 13.90 -14.12 12.46
N MET A 17 13.11 -13.70 11.47
CA MET A 17 13.46 -13.83 10.05
C MET A 17 14.09 -12.56 9.46
N LEU A 18 13.85 -11.40 10.06
CA LEU A 18 14.40 -10.12 9.60
C LEU A 18 15.48 -9.59 10.54
N GLU A 19 16.60 -9.17 9.95
CA GLU A 19 17.64 -8.43 10.65
C GLU A 19 17.34 -6.92 10.54
N PHE A 20 16.75 -6.34 11.59
CA PHE A 20 16.28 -4.95 11.62
C PHE A 20 17.39 -3.89 11.58
N SER A 21 18.66 -4.28 11.74
CA SER A 21 19.82 -3.39 11.68
C SER A 21 20.36 -3.16 10.27
N ARG A 22 19.92 -3.94 9.27
CA ARG A 22 20.40 -3.82 7.88
C ARG A 22 19.26 -3.43 6.93
N PRO A 23 19.53 -2.68 5.85
CA PRO A 23 18.52 -2.33 4.85
C PRO A 23 17.79 -3.53 4.24
N TYR A 24 16.48 -3.40 4.05
CA TYR A 24 15.64 -4.36 3.32
C TYR A 24 14.52 -3.67 2.54
N ALA A 25 13.79 -4.42 1.72
CA ALA A 25 12.65 -3.90 0.98
C ALA A 25 11.34 -4.18 1.74
N LEU A 26 10.56 -3.13 2.01
CA LEU A 26 9.17 -3.23 2.43
C LEU A 26 8.27 -3.26 1.19
N MET A 27 7.40 -4.26 1.06
CA MET A 27 6.52 -4.41 -0.10
C MET A 27 5.05 -4.31 0.30
N HIS A 28 4.41 -3.20 -0.10
CA HIS A 28 2.97 -3.01 0.00
C HIS A 28 2.36 -3.00 -1.40
N VAL A 29 2.18 -4.20 -1.96
CA VAL A 29 1.74 -4.42 -3.35
C VAL A 29 0.35 -5.04 -3.31
N VAL A 30 -0.67 -4.31 -3.78
CA VAL A 30 -2.05 -4.81 -3.85
C VAL A 30 -2.59 -5.23 -2.46
N THR A 31 -2.11 -4.58 -1.39
CA THR A 31 -2.61 -4.76 -0.02
C THR A 31 -3.28 -3.51 0.56
N PRO A 32 -2.76 -2.27 0.38
CA PRO A 32 -3.24 -1.12 1.16
C PRO A 32 -4.66 -0.66 0.82
N HIS A 33 -5.20 -1.09 -0.32
CA HIS A 33 -6.56 -0.78 -0.75
C HIS A 33 -7.65 -1.50 0.06
N HIS A 34 -7.31 -2.47 0.92
CA HIS A 34 -8.29 -3.12 1.80
C HIS A 34 -8.56 -2.32 3.07
N HIS A 35 -7.67 -1.41 3.45
CA HIS A 35 -7.76 -0.69 4.72
C HIS A 35 -8.44 0.67 4.54
N SER A 36 -9.46 0.93 5.35
CA SER A 36 -10.15 2.22 5.39
C SER A 36 -9.90 2.98 6.69
N ALA A 37 -9.97 4.31 6.66
CA ALA A 37 -9.90 5.11 7.89
C ALA A 37 -11.08 4.83 8.84
N ALA A 38 -12.20 4.29 8.35
CA ALA A 38 -13.33 3.90 9.20
C ALA A 38 -12.99 2.74 10.14
N GLU A 39 -11.93 1.98 9.85
CA GLU A 39 -11.47 0.85 10.66
C GLU A 39 -10.47 1.27 11.75
N GLY A 40 -10.09 2.55 11.82
CA GLY A 40 -9.28 3.11 12.89
C GLY A 40 -8.28 4.14 12.41
N MET A 41 -7.05 3.70 12.16
CA MET A 41 -5.94 4.58 11.78
C MET A 41 -6.05 5.01 10.30
N PRO A 42 -5.78 6.28 9.94
CA PRO A 42 -5.70 6.69 8.55
C PRO A 42 -4.68 5.84 7.74
N PRO A 43 -4.98 5.48 6.48
CA PRO A 43 -4.09 4.66 5.64
C PRO A 43 -2.66 5.19 5.52
N ALA A 44 -2.48 6.51 5.45
CA ALA A 44 -1.15 7.12 5.45
C ALA A 44 -0.40 6.83 6.76
N GLN A 45 -1.05 6.99 7.91
CA GLN A 45 -0.44 6.68 9.21
C GLN A 45 -0.12 5.19 9.38
N VAL A 46 -0.94 4.30 8.80
CA VAL A 46 -0.61 2.86 8.71
C VAL A 46 0.70 2.67 7.98
N LEU A 47 0.84 3.23 6.78
CA LEU A 47 2.06 3.04 5.99
C LEU A 47 3.29 3.66 6.66
N GLN A 48 3.12 4.84 7.28
CA GLN A 48 4.18 5.50 8.05
C GLN A 48 4.68 4.66 9.22
N THR A 49 3.79 3.91 9.90
CA THR A 49 4.21 2.98 10.96
C THR A 49 5.22 1.94 10.47
N TYR A 50 5.04 1.44 9.24
CA TYR A 50 5.97 0.49 8.64
C TYR A 50 7.23 1.18 8.10
N ILE A 51 7.10 2.38 7.51
CA ILE A 51 8.24 3.17 7.00
C ILE A 51 9.18 3.59 8.13
N ASP A 52 8.64 4.05 9.25
CA ASP A 52 9.44 4.48 10.41
C ASP A 52 10.20 3.30 11.06
N ALA A 53 9.72 2.08 10.86
CA ALA A 53 10.30 0.87 11.45
C ALA A 53 11.43 0.25 10.62
N ILE A 54 11.58 0.59 9.34
CA ILE A 54 12.65 0.05 8.49
C ILE A 54 13.92 0.91 8.60
N PRO A 55 15.12 0.31 8.61
CA PRO A 55 16.37 1.05 8.76
C PRO A 55 16.66 1.94 7.54
N SER A 56 17.32 3.07 7.74
CA SER A 56 17.74 3.97 6.64
C SER A 56 18.54 3.22 5.57
N GLY A 57 18.31 3.57 4.30
CA GLY A 57 18.85 2.85 3.14
C GLY A 57 17.98 1.68 2.66
N SER A 58 16.88 1.39 3.38
CA SER A 58 15.83 0.48 2.92
C SER A 58 15.03 1.06 1.74
N TYR A 59 14.25 0.21 1.09
CA TYR A 59 13.40 0.59 -0.04
C TYR A 59 11.94 0.23 0.22
N VAL A 60 11.02 1.01 -0.34
CA VAL A 60 9.57 0.71 -0.30
C VAL A 60 9.10 0.43 -1.72
N VAL A 61 8.49 -0.73 -1.93
CA VAL A 61 7.78 -1.09 -3.16
C VAL A 61 6.29 -0.97 -2.90
N PHE A 62 5.61 -0.13 -3.67
CA PHE A 62 4.23 0.22 -3.42
C PHE A 62 3.38 0.09 -4.69
N SER A 63 2.18 -0.48 -4.56
CA SER A 63 1.14 -0.40 -5.61
C SER A 63 -0.25 -0.20 -5.03
N HIS A 64 -1.08 0.56 -5.74
CA HIS A 64 -2.41 0.91 -5.28
C HIS A 64 -3.39 1.09 -6.44
N PHE A 65 -4.67 0.82 -6.20
CA PHE A 65 -5.72 1.19 -7.13
C PHE A 65 -5.88 2.71 -7.16
N SER A 66 -5.70 3.31 -8.33
CA SER A 66 -5.74 4.76 -8.49
C SER A 66 -7.11 5.21 -9.01
N ASP A 67 -7.70 6.20 -8.35
CA ASP A 67 -8.79 7.01 -8.90
C ASP A 67 -8.17 8.22 -9.64
N PRO A 68 -8.17 8.23 -10.98
CA PRO A 68 -7.60 9.34 -11.75
C PRO A 68 -8.45 10.62 -11.69
N GLY A 69 -9.68 10.56 -11.16
CA GLY A 69 -10.64 11.66 -11.21
C GLY A 69 -11.26 11.86 -12.61
N GLY A 70 -12.59 11.94 -12.68
CA GLY A 70 -13.32 12.14 -13.94
C GLY A 70 -14.68 11.42 -13.96
N ARG A 71 -15.68 12.01 -14.62
CA ARG A 71 -17.06 11.46 -14.69
C ARG A 71 -17.20 10.21 -15.58
N GLU A 72 -16.18 9.90 -16.38
CA GLU A 72 -16.14 8.72 -17.25
C GLU A 72 -14.85 7.94 -16.98
N GLN A 73 -14.99 6.72 -16.45
CA GLN A 73 -13.86 5.82 -16.17
C GLN A 73 -13.81 4.74 -17.27
N PRO A 74 -12.95 4.84 -18.30
CA PRO A 74 -12.82 3.79 -19.31
C PRO A 74 -12.06 2.54 -18.80
N HIS A 75 -11.50 2.58 -17.59
CA HIS A 75 -10.61 1.54 -17.06
C HIS A 75 -10.90 1.15 -15.60
N ARG A 76 -12.19 1.06 -15.22
CA ARG A 76 -12.53 0.31 -14.01
C ARG A 76 -12.22 -1.18 -14.31
N PRO A 77 -11.25 -1.83 -13.64
CA PRO A 77 -10.93 -3.23 -13.93
C PRO A 77 -12.18 -4.11 -13.70
N PRO A 78 -12.36 -5.22 -14.44
CA PRO A 78 -13.53 -6.11 -14.29
C PRO A 78 -13.80 -6.52 -12.83
N CYS A 79 -12.75 -6.67 -12.03
CA CYS A 79 -12.80 -6.97 -10.59
C CYS A 79 -13.53 -5.92 -9.74
N ALA A 80 -13.86 -4.75 -10.30
CA ALA A 80 -14.61 -3.72 -9.62
C ALA A 80 -16.10 -3.73 -10.02
N GLY A 81 -16.51 -4.60 -10.95
CA GLY A 81 -17.88 -4.81 -11.41
C GLY A 81 -18.45 -6.19 -11.05
N ASP A 82 -17.61 -7.16 -10.70
CA ASP A 82 -18.06 -8.50 -10.27
C ASP A 82 -18.13 -8.56 -8.74
N PRO A 83 -19.34 -8.53 -8.13
CA PRO A 83 -19.51 -8.81 -6.72
C PRO A 83 -19.43 -10.33 -6.51
N GLU A 84 -18.25 -10.91 -6.66
CA GLU A 84 -18.01 -12.18 -5.98
C GLU A 84 -18.06 -11.88 -4.47
N PRO A 85 -18.98 -12.49 -3.70
CA PRO A 85 -19.24 -12.14 -2.30
C PRO A 85 -18.04 -12.37 -1.36
N GLU A 86 -16.96 -12.95 -1.87
CA GLU A 86 -15.74 -13.32 -1.17
C GLU A 86 -14.60 -12.27 -1.27
N HIS A 87 -14.70 -11.26 -2.15
CA HIS A 87 -13.69 -10.20 -2.26
C HIS A 87 -14.29 -8.84 -1.88
N GLN A 88 -13.83 -8.27 -0.77
CA GLN A 88 -14.16 -6.88 -0.44
C GLN A 88 -13.67 -5.97 -1.58
N PRO A 89 -14.51 -5.07 -2.11
CA PRO A 89 -14.11 -4.20 -3.21
C PRO A 89 -12.96 -3.30 -2.75
N GLY A 90 -11.80 -3.42 -3.39
CA GLY A 90 -10.64 -2.62 -3.05
C GLY A 90 -10.90 -1.12 -3.20
N LEU A 91 -10.42 -0.35 -2.23
CA LEU A 91 -10.55 1.10 -2.20
C LEU A 91 -9.64 1.75 -3.23
N PHE A 92 -10.20 2.61 -4.06
CA PHE A 92 -9.45 3.44 -4.98
C PHE A 92 -9.04 4.73 -4.27
N ARG A 93 -7.82 5.22 -4.56
CA ARG A 93 -7.30 6.46 -3.99
C ARG A 93 -6.86 7.41 -5.08
N THR A 94 -7.11 8.69 -4.87
CA THR A 94 -6.59 9.75 -5.71
C THR A 94 -5.07 9.76 -5.70
N ARG A 95 -4.47 10.42 -6.69
CA ARG A 95 -3.03 10.63 -6.73
C ARG A 95 -2.50 11.30 -5.46
N CYS A 96 -3.21 12.31 -4.95
CA CYS A 96 -2.85 13.05 -3.75
C CYS A 96 -2.82 12.15 -2.51
N GLU A 97 -3.86 11.33 -2.31
CA GLU A 97 -3.92 10.38 -1.19
C GLU A 97 -2.80 9.33 -1.29
N ILE A 98 -2.44 8.88 -2.49
CA ILE A 98 -1.31 7.96 -2.69
C ILE A 98 0.03 8.63 -2.35
N GLU A 99 0.21 9.88 -2.74
CA GLU A 99 1.42 10.66 -2.40
C GLU A 99 1.54 10.91 -0.89
N GLU A 100 0.43 11.21 -0.21
CA GLU A 100 0.39 11.37 1.25
C GLU A 100 0.82 10.08 1.98
N MET A 101 0.47 8.91 1.46
CA MET A 101 0.91 7.64 2.05
C MET A 101 2.43 7.48 1.97
N LEU A 102 3.07 8.01 0.92
CA LEU A 102 4.50 7.87 0.64
C LEU A 102 5.32 9.09 1.12
N ASP A 103 4.72 9.98 1.91
CA ASP A 103 5.41 11.16 2.43
C ASP A 103 6.69 10.79 3.19
N GLY A 104 7.71 11.65 3.08
CA GLY A 104 9.04 11.42 3.67
C GLY A 104 9.96 10.47 2.90
N LEU A 105 9.47 9.80 1.84
CA LEU A 105 10.30 8.95 0.98
C LEU A 105 10.85 9.72 -0.24
N GLU A 106 12.06 9.38 -0.66
CA GLU A 106 12.60 9.79 -1.95
C GLU A 106 12.03 8.89 -3.07
N LEU A 107 11.20 9.46 -3.95
CA LEU A 107 10.64 8.73 -5.07
C LEU A 107 11.70 8.53 -6.17
N MET A 108 12.07 7.28 -6.40
CA MET A 108 12.95 6.90 -7.51
C MET A 108 12.25 7.11 -8.85
N ASP A 109 12.97 7.63 -9.87
CA ASP A 109 12.45 7.77 -11.23
C ASP A 109 11.90 6.42 -11.75
N PRO A 110 10.71 6.39 -12.39
CA PRO A 110 9.88 7.52 -12.85
C PRO A 110 8.85 8.02 -11.81
N GLY A 111 9.01 7.68 -10.54
CA GLY A 111 8.07 7.99 -9.47
C GLY A 111 6.81 7.12 -9.53
N ILE A 112 5.67 7.70 -9.14
CA ILE A 112 4.38 7.01 -9.17
C ILE A 112 3.84 7.04 -10.61
N VAL A 113 3.65 5.86 -11.20
CA VAL A 113 3.14 5.70 -12.57
C VAL A 113 2.13 4.56 -12.64
N ALA A 114 1.34 4.51 -13.72
CA ALA A 114 0.44 3.38 -13.95
C ALA A 114 1.24 2.09 -14.15
N ALA A 115 0.87 1.03 -13.43
CA ALA A 115 1.45 -0.30 -13.64
C ALA A 115 1.01 -0.86 -14.99
N VAL A 116 1.95 -1.03 -15.92
CA VAL A 116 1.67 -1.60 -17.25
C VAL A 116 1.98 -3.09 -17.26
N GLY A 117 0.94 -3.92 -17.42
CA GLY A 117 1.12 -5.35 -17.68
C GLY A 117 1.10 -5.61 -19.19
N ARG A 118 2.25 -5.83 -19.83
CA ARG A 118 2.27 -6.46 -21.16
C ARG A 118 2.30 -7.97 -20.96
N LYS A 119 1.24 -8.66 -21.38
CA LYS A 119 1.34 -10.08 -21.69
C LYS A 119 2.03 -10.19 -23.05
N THR A 120 3.23 -10.74 -23.09
CA THR A 120 3.84 -11.24 -24.33
C THR A 120 3.20 -12.55 -24.73
#